data_AF-A0A164HS59-F1
#
_entry.id   AF-A0A164HS59-F1
#
_cell.length_a   1.000
_cell.length_b   1.000
_cell.length_c   1.000
_cell.angle_alpha   90.00
_cell.angle_beta   90.00
_cell.angle_gamma   90.00
#
_symmetry.space_group_name_H-M   'P 1'
#
loop_
_entity.id
_entity.type
_entity.pdbx_description
1 polymer ?
#
loop_
_entity_poly.entity_id
_entity_poly.type
_entity_poly.pdbx_seq_one_letter_code
_entity_poly.pdbx_strand_id
1 'polypeptide(L)' 'GLVERDGEFTQIHVVQHWCYLGSTPTPEAARQLSQTASQVAANFDADGYKILCRPVLTGSVEIVL' A
#
# COMPACT_ATOMS: atom_id res chain seq x y z
N GLY A 1 2.71 1.68 -3.02
CA GLY A 1 3.80 0.74 -2.71
C GLY A 1 5.05 1.50 -2.30
N LEU A 2 5.96 0.85 -1.60
CA LEU A 2 7.22 1.41 -1.12
C LEU A 2 8.37 0.67 -1.81
N VAL A 3 9.47 1.35 -2.09
CA VAL A 3 10.69 0.71 -2.62
C VAL A 3 11.78 0.84 -1.58
N GLU A 4 12.17 -0.30 -1.02
CA GLU A 4 13.30 -0.44 -0.10
C GLU A 4 14.56 -0.74 -0.92
N ARG A 5 15.66 -0.06 -0.58
CA ARG A 5 16.96 -0.24 -1.21
C ARG A 5 18.05 -0.29 -0.13
N ASP A 6 18.88 -1.32 -0.17
CA ASP A 6 20.05 -1.48 0.70
C ASP A 6 21.20 -2.14 -0.07
N GLY A 7 22.17 -1.35 -0.53
CA GLY A 7 23.22 -1.81 -1.44
C GLY A 7 22.63 -2.40 -2.73
N GLU A 8 22.98 -3.66 -3.03
CA GLU A 8 22.44 -4.42 -4.17
C GLU A 8 21.03 -4.98 -3.91
N PHE A 9 20.54 -4.92 -2.66
CA PHE A 9 19.20 -5.38 -2.31
C PHE A 9 18.16 -4.34 -2.72
N THR A 10 17.12 -4.79 -3.44
CA THR A 10 15.94 -3.98 -3.77
C THR A 10 14.69 -4.81 -3.51
N GLN A 11 13.74 -4.21 -2.80
CA GLN A 11 12.46 -4.82 -2.49
C GLN A 11 11.32 -3.83 -2.71
N ILE A 12 10.27 -4.28 -3.38
CA ILE A 12 9.08 -3.50 -3.68
C ILE A 12 7.96 -4.03 -2.78
N HIS A 13 7.56 -3.21 -1.82
CA HIS A 13 6.44 -3.46 -0.93
C HIS A 13 5.15 -2.98 -1.59
N VAL A 14 4.26 -3.91 -1.92
CA VAL A 14 2.98 -3.59 -2.54
C VAL A 14 1.99 -3.24 -1.43
N VAL A 15 1.58 -1.97 -1.43
CA VAL A 15 0.54 -1.45 -0.55
C VAL A 15 -0.53 -0.82 -1.43
N GLN A 16 -1.76 -1.26 -1.24
CA GLN A 16 -2.94 -0.76 -1.94
C GLN A 16 -4.08 -0.68 -0.92
N HIS A 17 -4.82 0.43 -0.91
CA HIS A 17 -5.99 0.56 -0.03
C HIS A 17 -5.67 0.35 1.46
N TRP A 18 -4.51 0.86 1.93
CA TRP A 18 -3.92 0.59 3.26
C TRP A 18 -3.65 -0.89 3.59
N CYS A 19 -3.95 -1.83 2.69
CA CYS A 19 -3.57 -3.21 2.83
C CYS A 19 -2.16 -3.43 2.32
N TYR A 20 -1.31 -4.02 3.16
CA TYR A 20 -0.05 -4.57 2.72
C TYR A 20 -0.30 -5.91 2.03
N LEU A 21 0.03 -5.98 0.74
CA LEU A 21 -0.24 -7.13 -0.14
C LEU A 21 0.96 -8.07 -0.27
N GLY A 22 2.14 -7.65 0.20
CA GLY A 22 3.38 -8.42 0.18
C GLY A 22 4.55 -7.64 -0.44
N SER A 23 5.69 -8.33 -0.59
CA SER A 23 6.93 -7.75 -1.10
C SER A 23 7.55 -8.59 -2.19
N THR A 24 8.25 -7.95 -3.12
CA THR A 24 8.89 -8.63 -4.25
C THR A 24 10.05 -7.83 -4.83
N PRO A 25 11.12 -8.50 -5.33
CA PRO A 25 12.29 -7.81 -5.85
C PRO A 25 12.08 -7.17 -7.24
N THR A 26 11.02 -7.50 -7.98
CA THR A 26 10.84 -7.02 -9.36
C THR A 26 9.54 -6.24 -9.58
N PRO A 27 9.56 -5.21 -10.45
CA PRO A 27 8.37 -4.43 -10.79
C PRO A 27 7.24 -5.27 -11.40
N GLU A 28 7.58 -6.26 -12.23
CA GLU A 28 6.60 -7.14 -12.89
C GLU A 28 5.83 -7.97 -11.86
N ALA A 29 6.55 -8.57 -10.90
CA ALA A 29 5.94 -9.35 -9.84
C ALA A 29 5.14 -8.46 -8.88
N ALA A 30 5.55 -7.21 -8.65
CA ALA A 30 4.80 -6.24 -7.85
C ALA A 30 3.45 -5.91 -8.51
N ARG A 31 3.45 -5.75 -9.84
CA ARG A 31 2.23 -5.51 -10.62
C ARG A 31 1.29 -6.72 -10.56
N GLN A 32 1.83 -7.93 -10.72
CA GLN A 32 1.03 -9.15 -10.62
C GLN A 32 0.42 -9.30 -9.21
N LEU A 33 1.20 -9.04 -8.16
CA LEU A 33 0.75 -9.09 -6.77
C LEU A 33 -0.39 -8.10 -6.49
N SER A 34 -0.29 -6.86 -7.00
CA SER A 34 -1.38 -5.90 -6.90
C SER A 34 -2.64 -6.38 -7.62
N GLN A 35 -2.53 -6.98 -8.79
CA GLN A 35 -3.69 -7.45 -9.56
C GLN A 35 -4.40 -8.64 -8.91
N THR A 36 -3.64 -9.61 -8.38
CA THR A 36 -4.21 -10.81 -7.75
C THR A 36 -4.79 -10.51 -6.37
N ALA A 37 -4.08 -9.73 -5.55
CA ALA A 37 -4.51 -9.43 -4.20
C ALA A 37 -5.57 -8.30 -4.13
N SER A 38 -5.73 -7.49 -5.18
CA SER A 38 -6.82 -6.50 -5.24
C SER A 38 -8.22 -7.13 -5.22
N GLN A 39 -8.37 -8.42 -5.53
CA GLN A 39 -9.64 -9.15 -5.35
C GLN A 39 -9.97 -9.39 -3.86
N VAL A 40 -8.97 -9.44 -2.99
CA VAL A 40 -9.15 -9.60 -1.53
C VAL A 40 -9.67 -8.30 -0.90
N ALA A 41 -9.43 -7.15 -1.53
CA ALA A 41 -9.91 -5.84 -1.09
C ALA A 41 -11.33 -5.50 -1.59
N ALA A 42 -12.14 -6.48 -2.01
CA ALA A 42 -13.47 -6.24 -2.60
C ALA A 42 -14.44 -5.45 -1.69
N ASN A 43 -14.21 -5.44 -0.38
CA ASN A 43 -15.01 -4.70 0.61
C ASN A 43 -14.32 -3.42 1.12
N PHE A 44 -13.30 -2.93 0.42
CA PHE A 44 -12.60 -1.72 0.82
C PHE A 44 -13.45 -0.46 0.62
N ASP A 45 -13.62 0.32 1.69
CA ASP A 45 -14.23 1.65 1.61
C ASP A 45 -13.25 2.66 1.00
N ALA A 46 -13.33 2.78 -0.33
CA ALA A 46 -12.50 3.71 -1.08
C ALA A 46 -12.78 5.18 -0.77
N ASP A 47 -14.00 5.51 -0.34
CA ASP A 47 -14.41 6.89 -0.08
C ASP A 47 -13.91 7.34 1.29
N GLY A 48 -14.09 6.51 2.32
CA GLY A 48 -13.49 6.72 3.64
C GLY A 48 -11.98 6.87 3.58
N TYR A 49 -11.29 6.03 2.80
CA TYR A 49 -9.85 6.15 2.55
C TYR A 49 -9.46 7.50 1.97
N LYS A 50 -10.13 7.96 0.90
CA LYS A 50 -9.80 9.24 0.26
C LYS A 50 -10.04 10.42 1.20
N ILE A 51 -11.13 10.38 1.97
CA ILE A 51 -11.45 11.39 2.98
C ILE A 51 -10.35 11.47 4.03
N LEU A 52 -9.88 10.33 4.51
CA LEU A 52 -8.89 10.25 5.61
C LEU A 52 -7.44 10.42 5.15
N CYS A 53 -7.11 10.14 3.89
CA CYS A 53 -5.74 10.24 3.38
C CYS A 53 -5.09 11.60 3.66
N ARG A 54 -5.78 12.70 3.30
CA ARG A 54 -5.24 14.05 3.50
C ARG A 54 -4.99 14.37 4.98
N PRO A 55 -5.99 14.27 5.88
CA PRO A 55 -5.76 14.62 7.29
C PRO A 55 -4.72 13.73 7.96
N VAL A 56 -4.68 12.43 7.66
CA VAL A 56 -3.68 11.50 8.20
C VAL A 56 -2.27 11.86 7.72
N LEU A 57 -2.07 12.07 6.41
CA LEU A 57 -0.75 12.38 5.85
C LEU A 57 -0.24 13.77 6.22
N THR A 58 -1.13 14.70 6.55
CA THR A 58 -0.76 16.06 6.97
C THR A 58 -0.69 16.22 8.49
N GLY A 59 -1.00 15.16 9.26
CA GLY A 59 -1.03 15.21 10.71
C GLY A 59 -2.11 16.13 11.27
N SER A 60 -3.18 16.40 10.51
CA SER A 60 -4.24 17.33 10.91
C SER A 60 -5.34 16.66 11.76
N VAL A 61 -5.19 15.39 12.08
CA VAL A 61 -6.06 14.61 12.95
C VAL A 61 -5.21 13.85 13.96
N GLU A 62 -5.74 13.70 15.16
CA GLU A 62 -5.18 12.81 16.17
C GLU A 62 -5.49 11.35 15.82
N ILE A 63 -4.47 10.49 15.83
CA ILE A 63 -4.63 9.05 15.63
C ILE A 63 -4.69 8.39 17.01
N VAL A 64 -5.81 7.72 17.29
CA VAL A 64 -6.07 7.03 18.57
C VAL A 64 -6.14 5.52 18.31
N LEU A 65 -5.64 4.70 19.26
CA LEU A 65 -5.56 3.23 19.19
C LEU A 65 -6.69 2.56 19.97
#